data_AF-A0A936WWG4-F1
#
_entry.id   AF-A0A936WWG4-F1
#
_cell.length_a   1.000
_cell.length_b   1.000
_cell.length_c   1.000
_cell.angle_alpha   90.00
_cell.angle_beta   90.00
_cell.angle_gamma   90.00
#
_symmetry.space_group_name_H-M   'P 1'
#
loop_
_entity.id
_entity.type
_entity.pdbx_description
1 polymer ?
#
loop_
_entity_poly.entity_id
_entity_poly.type
_entity_poly.pdbx_seq_one_letter_code
_entity_poly.pdbx_strand_id
1 'polypeptide(L)'
;MDCKQALTEANGDFDAAIDILRKKGQKVAAKRADRDASEGQVIGLTSADGKRGVLCTNCETDFVAKNADFAAILPASPPSHSRKALIAWMR
;
A
#
# COMPACT_ATOMS: atom_id res chain seq x y z
N MET A 1 -3.67 1.27 -21.92
CA MET A 1 -2.69 2.33 -21.62
C MET A 1 -3.40 3.41 -20.83
N ASP A 2 -3.27 3.39 -19.51
CA ASP A 2 -4.01 4.30 -18.63
C ASP A 2 -3.49 5.73 -18.72
N CYS A 3 -2.18 5.93 -18.97
CA CYS A 3 -1.58 7.26 -19.12
C CYS A 3 -2.11 8.02 -20.35
N LYS A 4 -2.30 7.33 -21.49
CA LYS A 4 -2.86 7.97 -22.69
C LYS A 4 -4.33 8.34 -22.49
N GLN A 5 -5.11 7.45 -21.89
CA GLN A 5 -6.52 7.72 -21.61
C GLN A 5 -6.72 8.84 -20.59
N ALA A 6 -5.89 8.89 -19.53
CA ALA A 6 -5.93 9.97 -18.55
C ALA A 6 -5.57 11.33 -19.16
N LEU A 7 -4.58 11.39 -20.05
CA LEU A 7 -4.23 12.62 -20.78
C LEU A 7 -5.32 13.05 -21.77
N THR A 8 -5.98 12.10 -22.44
CA THR A 8 -7.13 12.41 -23.31
C THR A 8 -8.32 12.93 -22.51
N GLU A 9 -8.62 12.34 -21.36
CA GLU A 9 -9.70 12.79 -20.47
C GLU A 9 -9.39 14.13 -19.78
N ALA A 10 -8.11 14.42 -19.56
CA ALA A 10 -7.64 15.70 -19.04
C ALA A 10 -7.40 16.77 -20.11
N ASN A 11 -7.69 16.50 -21.40
CA ASN A 11 -7.41 17.40 -22.52
C ASN A 11 -5.96 17.92 -22.57
N GLY A 12 -4.98 17.10 -22.17
CA GLY A 12 -3.56 17.46 -22.16
C GLY A 12 -3.08 18.19 -20.90
N ASP A 13 -3.94 18.40 -19.90
CA ASP A 13 -3.55 18.89 -18.59
C ASP A 13 -2.92 17.77 -17.75
N PHE A 14 -1.65 17.93 -17.38
CA PHE A 14 -0.90 16.94 -16.61
C PHE A 14 -1.40 16.82 -15.16
N ASP A 15 -1.79 17.93 -14.53
CA ASP A 15 -2.23 17.90 -13.13
C ASP A 15 -3.60 17.21 -13.02
N ALA A 16 -4.52 17.56 -13.92
CA ALA A 16 -5.81 16.87 -14.01
C ALA A 16 -5.66 15.39 -14.41
N ALA A 17 -4.70 15.05 -15.28
CA ALA A 17 -4.42 13.65 -15.63
C ALA A 17 -3.90 12.83 -14.44
N ILE A 18 -3.06 13.43 -13.57
CA ILE A 18 -2.57 12.79 -12.34
C ILE A 18 -3.75 12.50 -11.41
N ASP A 19 -4.66 13.45 -11.23
CA ASP A 19 -5.84 13.26 -10.38
C ASP A 19 -6.78 12.17 -10.92
N ILE A 20 -6.97 12.12 -12.24
CA ILE A 20 -7.74 11.06 -12.90
C ILE A 20 -7.06 9.70 -12.72
N LEU A 21 -5.74 9.61 -12.90
CA LEU A 21 -4.97 8.39 -12.67
C LEU A 21 -5.07 7.91 -11.23
N ARG A 22 -4.99 8.81 -10.24
CA ARG A 22 -5.16 8.46 -8.83
C ARG A 22 -6.54 7.90 -8.53
N LYS A 23 -7.60 8.56 -9.02
CA LYS A 23 -8.99 8.09 -8.85
C LYS A 23 -9.22 6.74 -9.54
N LYS A 24 -8.65 6.53 -10.72
CA LYS A 24 -8.70 5.22 -11.41
C LYS A 24 -7.92 4.15 -10.63
N GLY A 25 -6.73 4.48 -10.15
CA GLY A 25 -5.89 3.59 -9.33
C GLY A 25 -6.60 3.10 -8.06
N GLN A 26 -7.30 3.99 -7.36
CA GLN A 26 -8.11 3.63 -6.19
C GLN A 26 -9.23 2.63 -6.53
N LYS A 27 -9.91 2.81 -7.68
CA LYS A 27 -10.93 1.84 -8.13
C LYS A 27 -10.33 0.48 -8.48
N VAL A 28 -9.13 0.45 -9.08
CA VAL A 28 -8.44 -0.81 -9.36
C VAL A 28 -7.98 -1.48 -8.08
N ALA A 29 -7.47 -0.73 -7.11
CA ALA A 29 -7.09 -1.24 -5.80
C ALA A 29 -8.31 -1.83 -5.06
N ALA A 30 -9.44 -1.13 -5.05
CA ALA A 30 -10.69 -1.63 -4.46
C ALA A 30 -11.16 -2.93 -5.11
N LYS A 31 -11.08 -3.05 -6.44
CA LYS A 31 -11.41 -4.31 -7.16
C LYS A 31 -10.45 -5.47 -6.85
N ARG A 32 -9.23 -5.16 -6.40
CA ARG A 32 -8.23 -6.16 -6.03
C ARG A 32 -8.23 -6.48 -4.53
N ALA A 33 -8.96 -5.72 -3.71
CA ALA A 33 -9.07 -5.94 -2.28
C ALA A 33 -9.77 -7.26 -1.92
N ASP A 34 -10.69 -7.72 -2.78
CA ASP A 34 -11.41 -9.00 -2.59
C ASP A 34 -10.60 -10.22 -3.04
N ARG A 35 -9.37 -10.05 -3.55
CA ARG A 35 -8.52 -11.17 -3.98
C ARG A 35 -7.76 -11.75 -2.81
N ASP A 36 -7.65 -13.07 -2.76
CA ASP A 36 -6.85 -13.75 -1.73
C ASP A 36 -5.36 -13.45 -1.90
N ALA A 37 -4.79 -12.77 -0.91
CA ALA A 37 -3.36 -12.50 -0.78
C ALA A 37 -2.81 -13.33 0.40
N SER A 38 -2.39 -14.55 0.11
CA SER A 38 -1.90 -15.51 1.13
C SER A 38 -0.38 -15.46 1.33
N GLU A 39 0.36 -14.90 0.39
CA GLU A 39 1.82 -14.72 0.48
C GLU A 39 2.14 -13.34 1.10
N GLY A 40 3.40 -13.09 1.49
CA GLY A 40 3.74 -11.81 2.10
C GLY A 40 5.11 -11.75 2.76
N GLN A 41 5.38 -10.61 3.40
CA GLN A 41 6.56 -10.41 4.24
C GLN A 41 6.13 -10.00 5.65
N VAL A 42 6.74 -10.64 6.64
CA VAL A 42 6.59 -10.29 8.05
C VAL A 42 7.88 -9.60 8.49
N ILE A 43 7.77 -8.36 8.94
CA ILE A 43 8.89 -7.62 9.53
C ILE A 43 8.62 -7.41 11.02
N GLY A 44 9.54 -7.92 11.84
CA GLY A 44 9.55 -7.67 13.29
C GLY A 44 10.12 -6.29 13.59
N LEU A 45 9.26 -5.28 13.72
CA LEU A 45 9.65 -3.93 14.13
C LEU A 45 9.29 -3.69 15.58
N THR A 46 10.27 -3.68 16.47
CA THR A 46 10.04 -3.43 17.89
C THR A 46 10.04 -1.93 18.18
N SER A 47 9.01 -1.46 18.88
CA SER A 47 8.99 -0.08 19.40
C SER A 47 10.10 0.13 20.42
N ALA A 48 10.60 1.36 20.57
CA ALA A 48 11.69 1.70 21.50
C ALA A 48 11.44 1.22 22.95
N ASP A 49 10.16 1.08 23.34
CA ASP A 49 9.75 0.56 24.65
C ASP A 49 9.78 -0.98 24.78
N GLY A 50 10.14 -1.72 23.73
CA GLY A 50 10.22 -3.19 23.73
C GLY A 50 8.88 -3.94 23.78
N LYS A 51 7.75 -3.21 23.93
CA LYS A 51 6.43 -3.80 24.26
C LYS A 51 5.55 -4.15 23.06
N ARG A 52 5.96 -3.81 21.84
CA ARG A 52 5.13 -3.95 20.62
C ARG A 52 6.04 -4.20 19.44
N GLY A 53 5.66 -5.13 18.56
CA GLY A 53 6.31 -5.19 17.27
C GLY A 53 6.10 -6.46 16.46
N VAL A 54 5.12 -6.44 15.56
CA VAL A 54 5.11 -7.24 14.33
C VAL A 54 4.29 -6.45 13.31
N LEU A 55 4.82 -6.27 12.09
CA LEU A 55 4.09 -5.73 10.96
C LEU A 55 4.10 -6.78 9.85
N CYS A 56 2.90 -7.17 9.40
CA CYS A 56 2.72 -8.13 8.32
C CYS A 56 2.11 -7.40 7.12
N THR A 57 2.66 -7.64 5.94
CA THR A 57 2.08 -7.19 4.67
C THR A 57 1.90 -8.40 3.77
N ASN A 58 0.67 -8.55 3.27
CA ASN A 58 0.27 -9.63 2.39
C ASN A 58 0.34 -9.19 0.93
N CYS A 59 0.67 -10.12 0.04
CA CYS A 59 0.68 -9.98 -1.42
C CYS A 59 0.23 -11.28 -2.10
N GLU A 60 -0.18 -11.18 -3.37
CA GLU A 60 -0.65 -12.34 -4.15
C GLU A 60 0.47 -13.36 -4.42
N THR A 61 1.73 -12.92 -4.55
CA THR A 61 2.87 -13.78 -4.90
C THR A 61 4.15 -13.41 -4.14
N ASP A 62 5.03 -14.38 -3.93
CA ASP A 62 6.31 -14.22 -3.24
C ASP A 62 7.31 -13.32 -4.02
N PHE A 63 7.16 -13.21 -5.34
CA PHE A 63 7.95 -12.29 -6.17
C PHE A 63 7.73 -10.83 -5.78
N VAL A 64 6.50 -10.46 -5.42
CA VAL A 64 6.18 -9.11 -4.96
C VAL A 64 6.72 -8.89 -3.55
N ALA A 65 6.65 -9.90 -2.68
CA ALA A 65 7.18 -9.83 -1.31
C ALA A 65 8.68 -9.54 -1.26
N LYS A 66 9.45 -10.01 -2.24
CA LYS A 66 10.92 -9.84 -2.32
C LYS A 66 11.34 -8.51 -2.94
N ASN A 67 10.41 -7.71 -3.48
CA ASN A 67 10.75 -6.43 -4.08
C ASN A 67 11.10 -5.39 -3.00
N ALA A 68 12.20 -4.66 -3.20
CA ALA A 68 12.63 -3.57 -2.33
C ALA A 68 11.57 -2.46 -2.21
N ASP A 69 10.84 -2.18 -3.29
CA ASP A 69 9.75 -1.20 -3.28
C ASP A 69 8.57 -1.66 -2.40
N PHE A 70 8.32 -2.97 -2.34
CA PHE A 70 7.26 -3.53 -1.49
C PHE A 70 7.69 -3.52 -0.02
N ALA A 71 8.95 -3.81 0.27
CA ALA A 71 9.52 -3.67 1.60
C ALA A 71 9.53 -2.20 2.08
N ALA A 72 9.71 -1.24 1.17
CA ALA A 72 9.70 0.20 1.48
C ALA A 72 8.31 0.76 1.83
N ILE A 73 7.23 0.02 1.57
CA ILE A 73 5.88 0.38 2.06
C ILE A 73 5.83 0.30 3.58
N LEU A 74 6.65 -0.57 4.18
CA LEU A 74 6.72 -0.73 5.62
C LEU A 74 7.54 0.43 6.22
N PRO A 75 6.98 1.18 7.19
CA PRO A 75 7.71 2.26 7.82
C PRO A 75 8.90 1.72 8.62
N ALA A 76 10.04 2.41 8.57
CA ALA A 76 11.26 2.02 9.30
C ALA A 76 11.09 1.99 10.85
N SER A 77 9.99 2.56 11.37
CA SER A 77 9.63 2.49 12.78
C SER A 77 8.15 2.15 12.93
N PRO A 78 7.77 1.34 13.93
CA PRO A 78 6.37 1.09 14.20
C PRO A 78 5.72 2.41 14.62
N PRO A 79 4.53 2.75 14.09
CA PRO A 79 3.86 3.99 14.46
C PRO A 79 3.69 4.04 15.99
N SER A 80 4.12 5.13 16.62
CA SER A 80 3.99 5.37 18.08
C SER A 80 2.54 5.47 18.56
N HIS A 81 1.58 5.26 17.66
CA HIS A 81 0.18 5.45 17.89
C HIS A 81 -0.42 4.37 18.80
N SER A 82 -1.47 4.77 19.52
CA SER A 82 -2.20 3.91 20.45
C SER A 82 -2.67 2.61 19.80
N ARG A 83 -2.86 1.54 20.60
CA ARG A 83 -3.33 0.21 20.14
C ARG A 83 -4.56 0.28 19.21
N LYS A 84 -5.44 1.27 19.40
CA LYS A 84 -6.62 1.50 18.55
C LYS A 84 -6.25 1.93 17.12
N ALA A 85 -5.24 2.78 16.97
CA ALA A 85 -4.79 3.25 15.66
C ALA A 85 -4.09 2.13 14.87
N LEU A 86 -3.35 1.24 15.54
CA LEU A 86 -2.71 0.10 14.90
C LEU A 86 -3.76 -0.89 14.32
N ILE A 87 -4.80 -1.19 15.10
CA ILE A 87 -5.92 -2.06 14.65
C ILE A 87 -6.70 -1.40 13.51
N ALA A 88 -6.87 -0.08 13.55
CA ALA A 88 -7.54 0.67 12.49
C ALA A 88 -6.68 0.81 11.21
N TRP A 89 -5.35 0.74 11.31
CA TRP A 89 -4.44 0.78 10.16
C TRP A 89 -4.30 -0.60 9.50
N MET A 90 -4.54 -1.68 10.24
CA MET A 90 -4.55 -3.06 9.73
C MET A 90 -5.84 -3.44 8.99
N ARG A 91 -6.89 -2.61 9.04
CA ARG A 91 -8.16 -2.79 8.35
C ARG A 91 -8.32 -1.75 7.25
#